data_AF-A0A4C1TC19-F1
#
_entry.id   AF-A0A4C1TC19-F1
#
_cell.length_a   1.000
_cell.length_b   1.000
_cell.length_c   1.000
_cell.angle_alpha   90.00
_cell.angle_beta   90.00
_cell.angle_gamma   90.00
#
_symmetry.space_group_name_H-M   'P 1'
#
loop_
_entity.id
_entity.type
_entity.pdbx_description
1 polymer ?
#
loop_
_entity_poly.entity_id
_entity_poly.type
_entity_poly.pdbx_seq_one_letter_code
_entity_poly.pdbx_strand_id
1 'polypeptide(L)'
;MKQREEMLALNERSMLQVVSTGHKTKDKHEIDKMTLTMVYMHKYTPPLIPPRGEVNAADAFDIGSFDEEDTKGIKLTDSDQELYKNFNLTISERLELHSESGNNKPELIFMDQIEDISSDFVVYKIEQCIQIRVNDGTRDGRILLTNSVSDV
;
A
#
# COMPACT_ATOMS: atom_id res chain seq x y z
N MET A 1 20.13 -8.02 -15.48
CA MET A 1 21.14 -7.61 -14.48
C MET A 1 21.29 -6.10 -14.47
N LYS A 2 21.94 -5.49 -15.47
CA LYS A 2 22.25 -4.04 -15.47
C LYS A 2 21.04 -3.10 -15.39
N GLN A 3 19.96 -3.38 -16.12
CA GLN A 3 18.73 -2.56 -16.10
C GLN A 3 17.95 -2.64 -14.78
N ARG A 4 18.00 -3.77 -14.07
CA ARG A 4 17.34 -3.95 -12.76
C ARG A 4 18.10 -3.19 -11.68
N GLU A 5 19.43 -3.23 -11.73
CA GLU A 5 20.28 -2.41 -10.85
C GLU A 5 20.12 -0.92 -11.14
N GLU A 6 19.99 -0.53 -12.41
CA GLU A 6 19.71 0.86 -12.81
C GLU A 6 18.33 1.33 -12.32
N MET A 7 17.31 0.46 -12.34
CA MET A 7 15.96 0.78 -11.87
C MET A 7 15.87 0.85 -10.34
N LEU A 8 16.55 -0.07 -9.62
CA LEU A 8 16.70 0.01 -8.17
C LEU A 8 17.47 1.27 -7.77
N ALA A 9 18.56 1.59 -8.47
CA ALA A 9 19.30 2.82 -8.26
C ALA A 9 18.48 4.06 -8.61
N LEU A 10 17.58 4.00 -9.59
CA LEU A 10 16.67 5.08 -9.94
C LEU A 10 15.57 5.26 -8.89
N ASN A 11 15.02 4.17 -8.36
CA ASN A 11 14.06 4.21 -7.27
C ASN A 11 14.72 4.74 -5.98
N GLU A 12 15.93 4.29 -5.66
CA GLU A 12 16.75 4.82 -4.57
C GLU A 12 17.05 6.32 -4.77
N ARG A 13 17.39 6.76 -6.00
CA ARG A 13 17.64 8.17 -6.33
C ARG A 13 16.39 9.03 -6.21
N SER A 14 15.24 8.58 -6.72
CA SER A 14 13.95 9.27 -6.61
C SER A 14 13.51 9.38 -5.16
N MET A 15 13.67 8.33 -4.36
CA MET A 15 13.34 8.33 -2.94
C MET A 15 14.28 9.22 -2.11
N LEU A 16 15.59 9.17 -2.37
CA LEU A 16 16.57 10.10 -1.77
C LEU A 16 16.24 11.56 -2.13
N GLN A 17 15.74 11.82 -3.34
CA GLN A 17 15.29 13.14 -3.75
C GLN A 17 14.06 13.58 -2.95
N VAL A 18 13.04 12.73 -2.76
CA VAL A 18 11.85 13.01 -1.93
C VAL A 18 12.24 13.34 -0.49
N VAL A 19 13.16 12.57 0.10
CA VAL A 19 13.68 12.81 1.46
C VAL A 19 14.46 14.13 1.52
N SER A 20 15.23 14.47 0.47
CA SER A 20 15.96 15.74 0.40
C SER A 20 15.07 16.95 0.18
N THR A 21 13.90 16.80 -0.46
CA THR A 21 12.98 17.93 -0.72
C THR A 21 12.23 18.42 0.52
N GLY A 22 12.33 17.71 1.66
CA GLY A 22 11.81 18.18 2.96
C GLY A 22 12.62 19.31 3.62
N HIS A 23 13.75 19.74 3.05
CA HIS A 23 14.64 20.72 3.67
C HIS A 23 14.15 22.17 3.54
N LYS A 24 13.27 22.58 4.45
CA LYS A 24 13.23 23.97 4.96
C LYS A 24 13.06 24.04 6.49
N THR A 25 13.59 23.08 7.24
CA THR A 25 13.77 23.20 8.68
C THR A 25 15.25 23.41 8.98
N LYS A 26 15.54 24.52 9.66
CA LYS A 26 16.84 25.16 9.84
C LYS A 26 17.73 24.41 10.87
N ASP A 27 19.03 24.39 10.57
CA ASP A 27 20.18 24.37 11.50
C ASP A 27 20.19 23.38 12.69
N LYS A 28 20.80 22.20 12.47
CA LYS A 28 21.79 21.56 13.38
C LYS A 28 22.26 20.22 12.78
N HIS A 29 23.55 20.13 12.44
CA HIS A 29 24.26 18.91 12.00
C HIS A 29 23.57 18.15 10.86
N GLU A 30 24.04 18.39 9.62
CA GLU A 30 23.51 17.72 8.42
C GLU A 30 23.46 16.20 8.61
N ILE A 31 22.26 15.64 8.60
CA ILE A 31 22.05 14.20 8.53
C ILE A 31 22.53 13.76 7.15
N ASP A 32 23.59 12.95 7.11
CA ASP A 32 24.14 12.51 5.84
C ASP A 32 23.17 11.56 5.10
N LYS A 33 23.37 11.45 3.78
CA LYS A 33 22.53 10.62 2.91
C LYS A 33 22.54 9.14 3.31
N MET A 34 23.66 8.66 3.86
CA MET A 34 23.82 7.27 4.28
C MET A 34 22.96 6.95 5.50
N THR A 35 22.89 7.88 6.44
CA THR A 35 22.01 7.83 7.62
C THR A 35 20.55 7.79 7.19
N LEU A 36 20.15 8.61 6.20
CA LEU A 36 18.78 8.59 5.67
C LEU A 36 18.41 7.26 5.00
N THR A 37 19.33 6.67 4.23
CA THR A 37 19.13 5.33 3.65
C THR A 37 18.95 4.26 4.73
N MET A 38 19.73 4.31 5.80
CA MET A 38 19.62 3.35 6.91
C MET A 38 18.34 3.53 7.74
N VAL A 39 17.88 4.78 7.92
CA VAL A 39 16.57 5.10 8.53
C VAL A 39 15.43 4.52 7.69
N TYR A 40 15.46 4.72 6.37
CA TYR A 40 14.44 4.18 5.45
C TYR A 40 14.38 2.64 5.48
N MET A 41 15.54 1.98 5.52
CA MET A 41 15.64 0.52 5.63
C MET A 41 15.35 -0.03 7.03
N HIS A 42 14.89 0.81 7.97
CA HIS A 42 14.54 0.47 9.35
C HIS A 42 15.69 -0.26 10.10
N LYS A 43 16.94 0.14 9.84
CA LYS A 43 18.13 -0.52 10.43
C LYS A 43 18.54 0.02 11.80
N TYR A 44 18.07 1.19 12.19
CA TYR A 44 18.31 1.73 13.52
C TYR A 44 17.34 1.15 14.54
N THR A 45 17.87 0.69 15.67
CA THR A 45 17.04 0.29 16.81
C THR A 45 16.29 1.52 17.34
N PRO A 46 14.95 1.52 17.42
CA PRO A 46 14.19 2.62 17.98
C PRO A 46 14.68 2.93 19.40
N PRO A 47 14.82 4.22 19.77
CA PRO A 47 15.33 4.62 21.08
C PRO A 47 14.41 4.22 22.24
N LEU A 48 13.13 3.98 21.95
CA LEU A 48 12.14 3.51 22.91
C LEU A 48 11.28 2.44 22.22
N ILE A 49 11.15 1.29 22.85
CA ILE A 49 10.22 0.23 22.45
C ILE A 49 9.03 0.31 23.42
N PRO A 50 7.81 0.60 22.95
CA PRO A 50 6.64 0.66 23.82
C PRO A 50 6.45 -0.65 24.61
N PRO A 51 6.11 -0.57 25.90
CA PRO A 51 5.73 -1.73 26.70
C PRO A 51 4.55 -2.49 26.07
N ARG A 52 4.59 -3.83 26.09
CA ARG A 52 3.48 -4.65 25.60
C ARG A 52 2.28 -4.53 26.55
N GLY A 53 1.11 -4.20 26.00
CA GLY A 53 -0.16 -4.18 26.74
C GLY A 53 -0.50 -2.83 27.38
N GLU A 54 0.20 -1.74 27.04
CA GLU A 54 -0.15 -0.39 27.49
C GLU A 54 -1.39 0.11 26.75
N VAL A 55 -2.50 0.27 27.48
CA VAL A 55 -3.81 0.65 26.92
C VAL A 55 -4.01 2.16 26.75
N ASN A 56 -3.11 2.97 27.30
CA ASN A 56 -3.19 4.45 27.34
C ASN A 56 -1.85 5.10 26.96
N ALA A 57 -1.18 4.60 25.93
CA ALA A 57 0.15 5.07 25.53
C ALA A 57 0.18 6.54 25.06
N ALA A 58 -0.99 7.11 24.74
CA ALA A 58 -1.19 8.53 24.55
C ALA A 58 -2.20 9.00 25.62
N ASP A 59 -1.73 9.79 26.58
CA ASP A 59 -2.60 10.37 27.59
C ASP A 59 -3.48 11.44 26.94
N ALA A 60 -4.78 11.18 26.95
CA ALA A 60 -5.80 12.05 26.44
C ALA A 60 -6.28 13.01 27.55
N PHE A 61 -5.39 13.51 28.41
CA PHE A 61 -5.74 14.47 29.45
C PHE A 61 -6.39 15.77 28.90
N ASP A 62 -6.32 16.00 27.58
CA ASP A 62 -7.05 17.03 26.79
C ASP A 62 -8.26 16.50 26.00
N ILE A 63 -8.47 15.19 25.91
CA ILE A 63 -9.65 14.60 25.28
C ILE A 63 -10.59 14.24 26.43
N GLY A 64 -11.53 15.15 26.70
CA GLY A 64 -12.58 14.93 27.69
C GLY A 64 -13.22 13.55 27.55
N SER A 65 -13.65 13.01 28.68
CA SER A 65 -14.49 11.81 28.69
C SER A 65 -15.70 12.08 27.80
N PHE A 66 -15.78 11.42 26.65
CA PHE A 66 -17.01 11.42 25.87
C PHE A 66 -18.09 10.77 26.73
N ASP A 67 -19.01 11.57 27.26
CA ASP A 67 -20.18 11.03 27.94
C ASP A 67 -21.17 10.55 26.88
N GLU A 68 -21.84 9.44 27.15
CA GLU A 68 -22.93 8.95 26.32
C GLU A 68 -24.05 9.99 26.23
N GLU A 69 -24.20 10.85 27.25
CA GLU A 69 -25.08 12.02 27.24
C GLU A 69 -24.74 13.06 26.15
N ASP A 70 -23.47 13.25 25.78
CA ASP A 70 -23.05 14.27 24.79
C ASP A 70 -23.47 13.90 23.36
N THR A 71 -23.71 12.61 23.11
CA THR A 71 -24.12 12.09 21.80
C THR A 71 -25.61 11.74 21.75
N LYS A 72 -26.30 11.75 22.90
CA LYS A 72 -27.75 11.52 22.94
C LYS A 72 -28.49 12.61 22.17
N GLY A 73 -29.33 12.18 21.24
CA GLY A 73 -30.19 13.07 20.45
C GLY A 73 -29.59 13.53 19.12
N ILE A 74 -28.31 13.28 18.87
CA ILE A 74 -27.72 13.46 17.53
C ILE A 74 -28.18 12.29 16.65
N LYS A 75 -28.87 12.61 15.55
CA LYS A 75 -29.27 11.64 14.53
C LYS A 75 -28.61 12.01 13.22
N LEU A 76 -27.96 11.03 12.61
CA LEU A 76 -27.40 11.19 11.27
C LEU A 76 -28.53 11.20 10.25
N THR A 77 -28.57 12.23 9.41
CA THR A 77 -29.52 12.33 8.30
C THR A 77 -28.98 11.62 7.05
N ASP A 78 -29.83 11.34 6.07
CA ASP A 78 -29.40 10.75 4.80
C ASP A 78 -28.38 11.63 4.06
N SER A 79 -28.49 12.96 4.19
CA SER A 79 -27.53 13.92 3.65
C SER A 79 -26.15 13.80 4.31
N ASP A 80 -26.11 13.54 5.63
CA ASP A 80 -24.84 13.33 6.35
C ASP A 80 -24.17 12.02 5.92
N GLN A 81 -24.98 10.97 5.66
CA GLN A 81 -24.48 9.68 5.18
C GLN A 81 -23.90 9.77 3.77
N GLU A 82 -24.45 10.63 2.92
CA GLU A 82 -23.95 10.81 1.55
C GLU A 82 -22.51 11.37 1.51
N LEU A 83 -22.11 12.17 2.51
CA LEU A 83 -20.73 12.66 2.64
C LEU A 83 -19.72 11.51 2.81
N TYR A 84 -20.13 10.39 3.42
CA TYR A 84 -19.29 9.22 3.67
C TYR A 84 -19.41 8.13 2.60
N LYS A 85 -20.13 8.39 1.50
CA LYS A 85 -20.37 7.41 0.43
C LYS A 85 -19.08 6.81 -0.16
N ASN A 86 -18.01 7.60 -0.22
CA ASN A 86 -16.70 7.21 -0.71
C ASN A 86 -15.64 7.14 0.40
N PHE A 87 -16.06 6.98 1.66
CA PHE A 87 -15.15 6.90 2.80
C PHE A 87 -14.29 5.63 2.78
N ASN A 88 -14.87 4.52 2.31
CA ASN A 88 -14.14 3.26 2.19
C ASN A 88 -13.11 3.36 1.08
N LEU A 89 -11.83 3.31 1.46
CA LEU A 89 -10.71 3.23 0.55
C LEU A 89 -9.96 1.92 0.81
N THR A 90 -9.94 1.05 -0.18
CA THR A 90 -9.04 -0.11 -0.17
C THR A 90 -7.79 0.25 -0.96
N ILE A 91 -6.69 0.49 -0.25
CA ILE A 91 -5.37 0.61 -0.87
C ILE A 91 -4.83 -0.82 -1.01
N SER A 92 -5.01 -1.39 -2.20
CA SER A 92 -4.54 -2.74 -2.49
C SER A 92 -3.05 -2.73 -2.82
N GLU A 93 -2.25 -3.26 -1.91
CA GLU A 93 -0.81 -3.48 -2.11
C GLU A 93 -0.51 -4.80 -2.85
N ARG A 94 -1.53 -5.65 -3.04
CA ARG A 94 -1.41 -6.98 -3.67
C ARG A 94 -2.70 -7.47 -4.32
N LEU A 95 -2.56 -8.31 -5.34
CA LEU A 95 -3.60 -9.13 -5.98
C LEU A 95 -3.55 -10.54 -5.38
N GLU A 96 -4.70 -11.05 -4.92
CA GLU A 96 -4.83 -12.42 -4.40
C GLU A 96 -5.64 -13.28 -5.37
N LEU A 97 -5.10 -14.42 -5.77
CA LEU A 97 -5.77 -15.39 -6.64
C LEU A 97 -6.06 -16.66 -5.84
N HIS A 98 -7.35 -17.01 -5.73
CA HIS A 98 -7.79 -18.25 -5.09
C HIS A 98 -7.91 -19.36 -6.13
N SER A 99 -7.20 -20.47 -5.92
CA SER A 99 -7.37 -21.67 -6.74
C SER A 99 -8.55 -22.50 -6.23
N GLU A 100 -9.45 -22.89 -7.12
CA GLU A 100 -10.54 -23.84 -6.81
C GLU A 100 -10.01 -25.26 -6.55
N SER A 101 -8.76 -25.55 -6.95
CA SER A 101 -8.14 -26.87 -6.80
C SER A 101 -7.64 -27.13 -5.38
N GLY A 102 -8.54 -27.29 -4.41
CA GLY A 102 -8.37 -28.00 -3.12
C GLY A 102 -7.24 -27.59 -2.16
N ASN A 103 -6.38 -26.66 -2.55
CA ASN A 103 -5.24 -26.19 -1.77
C ASN A 103 -5.61 -24.78 -1.32
N ASN A 104 -6.01 -24.62 -0.06
CA ASN A 104 -6.54 -23.37 0.51
C ASN A 104 -5.51 -22.22 0.60
N LYS A 105 -4.39 -22.30 -0.11
CA LYS A 105 -3.36 -21.26 -0.12
C LYS A 105 -3.56 -20.36 -1.35
N PRO A 106 -3.98 -19.09 -1.18
CA PRO A 106 -4.05 -18.15 -2.29
C PRO A 106 -2.66 -17.82 -2.82
N GLU A 107 -2.58 -17.58 -4.12
CA GLU A 107 -1.40 -17.01 -4.77
C GLU A 107 -1.43 -15.49 -4.58
N LEU A 108 -0.34 -14.92 -4.08
CA LEU A 108 -0.22 -13.50 -3.77
C LEU A 108 0.76 -12.86 -4.77
N ILE A 109 0.29 -11.81 -5.45
CA ILE A 109 1.09 -11.01 -6.38
C ILE A 109 1.12 -9.59 -5.84
N PHE A 110 2.30 -9.09 -5.48
CA PHE A 110 2.43 -7.73 -4.98
C PHE A 110 2.45 -6.72 -6.13
N MET A 111 1.96 -5.51 -5.88
CA MET A 111 1.86 -4.49 -6.93
C MET A 111 3.22 -4.02 -7.46
N ASP A 112 4.29 -4.13 -6.66
CA ASP A 112 5.67 -3.85 -7.07
C ASP A 112 6.23 -4.89 -8.07
N GLN A 113 5.61 -6.07 -8.14
CA GLN A 113 5.90 -7.08 -9.15
C GLN A 113 5.13 -6.85 -10.45
N ILE A 114 4.16 -5.94 -10.51
CA ILE A 114 3.40 -5.63 -11.73
C ILE A 114 4.15 -4.55 -12.51
N GLU A 115 4.58 -4.87 -13.73
CA GLU A 115 5.25 -3.90 -14.60
C GLU A 115 4.27 -3.08 -15.43
N ASP A 116 3.19 -3.72 -15.89
CA ASP A 116 2.28 -3.14 -16.90
C ASP A 116 0.93 -3.87 -16.91
N ILE A 117 -0.15 -3.13 -17.11
CA ILE A 117 -1.51 -3.64 -17.29
C ILE A 117 -2.04 -3.10 -18.61
N SER A 118 -2.46 -4.00 -19.51
CA SER A 118 -3.02 -3.62 -20.81
C SER A 118 -4.30 -2.78 -20.62
N SER A 119 -4.34 -1.60 -21.24
CA SER A 119 -5.52 -0.72 -21.24
C SER A 119 -6.67 -1.28 -22.08
N ASP A 120 -6.33 -2.07 -23.10
CA ASP A 120 -7.29 -2.69 -24.02
C ASP A 120 -7.35 -4.21 -23.80
N PHE A 121 -8.48 -4.81 -24.15
CA PHE A 121 -8.63 -6.26 -24.14
C PHE A 121 -7.74 -6.92 -25.19
N VAL A 122 -7.07 -8.00 -24.76
CA VAL A 122 -6.25 -8.84 -25.62
C VAL A 122 -7.00 -10.13 -25.89
N VAL A 123 -7.18 -10.48 -27.16
CA VAL A 123 -7.83 -11.74 -27.53
C VAL A 123 -6.86 -12.90 -27.32
N TYR A 124 -7.20 -13.80 -26.42
CA TYR A 124 -6.45 -15.04 -26.20
C TYR A 124 -7.41 -16.24 -26.29
N LYS A 125 -7.11 -17.19 -27.18
CA LYS A 125 -7.93 -18.39 -27.40
C LYS A 125 -9.44 -18.08 -27.58
N ILE A 126 -9.76 -16.99 -28.29
CA ILE A 126 -11.13 -16.53 -28.62
C ILE A 126 -11.82 -15.75 -27.47
N GLU A 127 -11.19 -15.64 -26.30
CA GLU A 127 -11.72 -14.84 -25.18
C GLU A 127 -11.06 -13.46 -25.09
N GLN A 128 -11.82 -12.47 -24.62
CA GLN A 128 -11.32 -11.14 -24.30
C GLN A 128 -10.67 -11.18 -22.91
N CYS A 129 -9.36 -10.96 -22.84
CA CYS A 129 -8.61 -11.02 -21.59
C CYS A 129 -7.98 -9.67 -21.24
N ILE A 130 -7.86 -9.40 -19.94
CA ILE A 130 -6.97 -8.36 -19.44
C ILE A 130 -5.59 -8.99 -19.24
N GLN A 131 -4.57 -8.44 -19.88
CA GLN A 131 -3.19 -8.90 -19.74
C GLN A 131 -2.46 -8.07 -18.68
N ILE A 132 -1.94 -8.75 -17.66
CA ILE A 132 -1.08 -8.18 -16.64
C ILE A 132 0.32 -8.77 -16.82
N ARG A 133 1.33 -7.91 -16.89
CA ARG A 133 2.74 -8.30 -16.98
C ARG A 133 3.35 -8.21 -15.61
N VAL A 134 3.91 -9.32 -15.14
CA VAL A 134 4.55 -9.42 -13.83
C VAL A 134 6.03 -9.74 -13.98
N ASN A 135 6.86 -9.18 -13.11
CA ASN A 135 8.28 -9.44 -13.05
C ASN A 135 8.70 -9.78 -11.63
N ASP A 136 9.01 -11.05 -11.40
CA ASP A 136 9.54 -11.54 -10.12
C ASP A 136 11.09 -11.51 -10.10
N GLY A 137 11.68 -10.61 -10.86
CA GLY A 137 13.12 -10.33 -10.91
C GLY A 137 13.99 -11.41 -11.61
N THR A 138 13.41 -12.54 -12.01
CA THR A 138 14.11 -13.65 -12.68
C THR A 138 13.47 -14.12 -13.98
N ARG A 139 12.17 -13.86 -14.20
CA ARG A 139 11.42 -14.21 -15.42
C ARG A 139 10.27 -13.22 -15.65
N ASP A 140 10.02 -12.91 -16.93
CA ASP A 140 8.80 -12.21 -17.36
C ASP A 140 7.62 -13.17 -17.23
N GLY A 141 6.70 -12.88 -16.30
CA GLY A 141 5.44 -13.57 -16.15
C GLY A 141 4.30 -12.81 -16.83
N ARG A 142 3.27 -13.53 -17.28
CA ARG A 142 2.05 -12.94 -17.81
C ARG A 142 0.84 -13.60 -17.17
N ILE A 143 -0.07 -12.79 -16.68
CA ILE A 143 -1.36 -13.20 -16.14
C ILE A 143 -2.43 -12.73 -17.12
N LEU A 144 -3.32 -13.65 -17.49
CA LEU A 144 -4.47 -13.37 -18.34
C LEU A 144 -5.72 -13.55 -17.49
N LEU A 145 -6.43 -12.46 -17.24
CA LEU A 145 -7.71 -12.48 -16.56
C LEU A 145 -8.82 -12.52 -17.61
N THR A 146 -9.62 -13.57 -17.57
CA THR A 146 -10.87 -13.67 -18.32
C THR A 146 -12.01 -13.61 -17.31
N ASN A 147 -13.10 -12.94 -17.64
CA ASN A 147 -14.29 -13.05 -16.82
C ASN A 147 -15.01 -14.32 -17.26
N SER A 148 -15.20 -15.27 -16.35
CA SER A 148 -16.21 -16.30 -16.58
C SER A 148 -17.55 -15.58 -16.56
N VAL A 149 -18.09 -15.26 -17.73
CA VAL A 149 -19.50 -14.90 -17.83
C VAL A 149 -20.25 -16.17 -17.44
N SER A 150 -20.59 -16.28 -16.16
CA SER A 150 -21.59 -17.24 -15.72
C SER A 150 -22.86 -16.79 -16.41
N ASP A 151 -23.27 -17.50 -17.46
CA ASP A 151 -24.59 -17.30 -18.05
C ASP A 151 -25.63 -17.41 -16.92
N VAL A 152 -26.21 -16.27 -16.54
CA VAL A 152 -27.39 -16.16 -15.67
C VAL A 152 -28.59 -15.87 -16.54
#